data_AF-A0A354AXA1-F1
#
_entry.id   AF-A0A354AXA1-F1
#
_cell.length_a   1.000
_cell.length_b   1.000
_cell.length_c   1.000
_cell.angle_alpha   90.00
_cell.angle_beta   90.00
_cell.angle_gamma   90.00
#
_symmetry.space_group_name_H-M   'P 1'
#
loop_
_entity.id
_entity.type
_entity.pdbx_description
1 polymer ?
#
loop_
_entity_poly.entity_id
_entity_poly.type
_entity_poly.pdbx_seq_one_letter_code
_entity_poly.pdbx_strand_id
1 'polypeptide(L)'
;RGGTCQVSAWDHVFLGLFWMYNSLSIVIFHFSWKMQSDVWGTVNADGSVSHITNGNFAQSAITINGWLRDFLWAQAAQVINSYGSSSSAYGLMFLGAHFVWAFSLMFLFS
;
A
#
# COMPACT_ATOMS: atom_id res chain seq x y z
N ARG A 1 -13.75 -36.82 10.85
CA ARG A 1 -14.04 -36.42 9.45
C ARG A 1 -12.78 -35.92 8.72
N GLY A 2 -11.62 -36.61 8.81
CA GLY A 2 -10.37 -36.16 8.15
C GLY A 2 -9.73 -34.86 8.68
N GLY A 3 -10.46 -34.01 9.41
CA GLY A 3 -10.00 -32.79 10.07
C GLY A 3 -11.19 -31.84 10.28
N THR A 4 -11.20 -31.06 11.36
CA THR A 4 -12.28 -30.09 11.68
C THR A 4 -11.73 -28.75 12.14
N CYS A 5 -10.58 -28.35 11.60
CA CYS A 5 -9.93 -27.11 11.94
C CYS A 5 -10.76 -25.91 11.46
N GLN A 6 -10.72 -24.82 12.23
CA GLN A 6 -11.27 -23.51 11.86
C GLN A 6 -12.77 -23.48 11.50
N VAL A 7 -13.58 -24.33 12.15
CA VAL A 7 -15.03 -24.41 11.89
C VAL A 7 -15.85 -23.44 12.74
N SER A 8 -15.26 -22.81 13.76
CA SER A 8 -16.01 -21.93 14.66
C SER A 8 -16.27 -20.56 14.04
N ALA A 9 -17.29 -19.84 14.53
CA ALA A 9 -17.57 -18.48 14.10
C ALA A 9 -16.39 -17.52 14.39
N TRP A 10 -15.62 -17.79 15.46
CA TRP A 10 -14.44 -17.00 15.79
C TRP A 10 -13.34 -17.15 14.73
N ASP A 11 -13.14 -18.37 14.22
CA ASP A 11 -12.19 -18.63 13.14
C ASP A 11 -12.60 -17.91 11.83
N HIS A 12 -13.91 -17.78 11.58
CA HIS A 12 -14.40 -17.04 10.43
C HIS A 12 -14.16 -15.53 10.56
N VAL A 13 -14.30 -14.97 11.77
CA VAL A 13 -13.92 -13.57 12.03
C VAL A 13 -12.41 -13.40 11.83
N PHE A 14 -11.59 -14.32 12.33
CA PHE A 14 -10.14 -14.33 12.13
C PHE A 14 -9.78 -14.31 10.63
N LEU A 15 -10.34 -15.21 9.82
CA LEU A 15 -10.13 -15.21 8.36
C LEU A 15 -10.65 -13.93 7.69
N GLY A 16 -11.81 -13.44 8.14
CA GLY A 16 -12.42 -12.21 7.66
C GLY A 16 -11.54 -10.97 7.86
N LEU A 17 -10.74 -10.92 8.93
CA LEU A 17 -9.80 -9.82 9.17
C LEU A 17 -8.71 -9.73 8.09
N PHE A 18 -8.19 -10.85 7.59
CA PHE A 18 -7.21 -10.85 6.50
C PHE A 18 -7.83 -10.33 5.20
N TRP A 19 -9.07 -10.73 4.91
CA TRP A 19 -9.79 -10.25 3.72
C TRP A 19 -10.16 -8.78 3.82
N MET A 20 -10.56 -8.32 5.00
CA MET A 20 -10.81 -6.89 5.25
C MET A 20 -9.53 -6.08 5.05
N TYR A 21 -8.40 -6.53 5.60
CA TYR A 21 -7.09 -5.91 5.37
C TYR A 21 -6.77 -5.84 3.87
N ASN A 22 -6.87 -6.97 3.15
CA ASN A 22 -6.61 -7.02 1.72
C ASN A 22 -7.50 -6.05 0.92
N SER A 23 -8.82 -6.07 1.17
CA SER A 23 -9.77 -5.22 0.47
C SER A 23 -9.52 -3.74 0.74
N LEU A 24 -9.34 -3.34 1.99
CA LEU A 24 -9.13 -1.94 2.34
C LEU A 24 -7.77 -1.42 1.85
N SER A 25 -6.71 -2.25 1.90
CA SER A 25 -5.40 -1.90 1.34
C SER A 25 -5.48 -1.55 -0.15
N ILE A 26 -6.22 -2.33 -0.95
CA ILE A 26 -6.39 -2.03 -2.38
C ILE A 26 -7.20 -0.75 -2.60
N VAL A 27 -8.24 -0.50 -1.78
CA VAL A 27 -9.03 0.74 -1.86
C VAL A 27 -8.17 1.97 -1.59
N ILE A 28 -7.34 1.95 -0.53
CA ILE A 28 -6.47 3.10 -0.21
C ILE A 28 -5.34 3.27 -1.23
N PHE A 29 -4.81 2.19 -1.82
CA PHE A 29 -3.83 2.28 -2.90
C PHE A 29 -4.43 2.86 -4.17
N HIS A 30 -5.62 2.42 -4.54
CA HIS A 30 -6.38 3.00 -5.66
C HIS A 30 -6.62 4.49 -5.45
N PHE A 31 -7.13 4.89 -4.28
CA PHE A 31 -7.34 6.29 -3.96
C PHE A 31 -6.05 7.10 -4.05
N SER A 32 -4.99 6.66 -3.37
CA SER A 32 -3.70 7.37 -3.34
C SER A 32 -3.15 7.61 -4.74
N TRP A 33 -3.10 6.56 -5.57
CA TRP A 33 -2.53 6.68 -6.90
C TRP A 33 -3.42 7.49 -7.84
N LYS A 34 -4.74 7.24 -7.84
CA LYS A 34 -5.67 7.99 -8.71
C LYS A 34 -5.64 9.49 -8.41
N MET A 35 -5.62 9.86 -7.14
CA MET A 35 -5.56 11.27 -6.74
C MET A 35 -4.24 11.92 -7.16
N GLN A 36 -3.10 11.27 -6.95
CA GLN A 36 -1.80 11.81 -7.35
C GLN A 36 -1.58 11.85 -8.87
N SER A 37 -2.24 10.96 -9.62
CA SER A 37 -2.04 10.85 -11.06
C SER A 37 -2.92 11.82 -11.85
N ASP A 38 -4.19 11.96 -11.44
CA ASP A 38 -5.20 12.60 -12.27
C ASP A 38 -5.97 13.73 -11.57
N VAL A 39 -5.64 14.07 -10.31
CA VAL A 39 -6.37 15.10 -9.56
C VAL A 39 -5.42 16.14 -8.94
N TRP A 40 -4.56 15.72 -8.03
CA TRP A 40 -3.63 16.60 -7.33
C TRP A 40 -2.45 16.97 -8.22
N GLY A 41 -1.99 18.20 -8.07
CA GLY A 41 -0.94 18.79 -8.89
C GLY A 41 -0.80 20.29 -8.64
N THR A 42 0.06 20.93 -9.41
CA THR A 42 0.24 22.39 -9.41
C THR A 42 -0.45 22.98 -10.63
N VAL A 43 -1.09 24.15 -10.47
CA VAL A 43 -1.69 24.90 -11.57
C VAL A 43 -0.69 25.96 -12.04
N ASN A 44 -0.37 25.93 -13.33
CA ASN A 44 0.54 26.88 -13.97
C ASN A 44 -0.16 28.20 -14.30
N ALA A 45 0.62 29.24 -14.62
CA ALA A 45 0.10 30.57 -14.93
C ALA A 45 -0.82 30.60 -16.17
N ASP A 46 -0.68 29.64 -17.08
CA ASP A 46 -1.53 29.46 -18.27
C ASP A 46 -2.81 28.64 -17.99
N GLY A 47 -3.01 28.21 -16.73
CA GLY A 47 -4.15 27.39 -16.31
C GLY A 47 -3.97 25.89 -16.54
N SER A 48 -2.85 25.43 -17.10
CA SER A 48 -2.55 24.00 -17.21
C SER A 48 -2.24 23.37 -15.85
N VAL A 49 -2.64 22.11 -15.64
CA VAL A 49 -2.39 21.37 -14.41
C VAL A 49 -1.24 20.37 -14.62
N SER A 50 -0.22 20.44 -13.78
CA SER A 50 0.86 19.44 -13.71
C SER A 50 0.59 18.50 -12.53
N HIS A 51 0.08 17.30 -12.81
CA HIS A 51 -0.20 16.30 -11.78
C HIS A 51 1.07 15.72 -11.15
N ILE A 52 0.98 15.27 -9.89
CA ILE A 52 2.13 14.76 -9.12
C ILE A 52 2.82 13.59 -9.84
N THR A 53 2.04 12.69 -10.45
CA THR A 53 2.56 11.52 -11.18
C THR A 53 2.24 11.54 -12.68
N ASN A 54 1.97 12.73 -13.23
CA ASN A 54 1.84 12.97 -14.68
C ASN A 54 0.85 12.05 -15.42
N GLY A 55 -0.31 11.75 -14.82
CA GLY A 55 -1.36 10.96 -15.48
C GLY A 55 -0.97 9.52 -15.84
N ASN A 56 0.03 8.94 -15.16
CA ASN A 56 0.50 7.59 -15.44
C ASN A 56 -0.50 6.47 -15.09
N PHE A 57 -1.57 6.74 -14.34
CA PHE A 57 -2.52 5.74 -13.85
C PHE A 57 -3.19 4.96 -14.99
N ALA A 58 -3.59 5.64 -16.06
CA ALA A 58 -4.35 5.03 -17.15
C ALA A 58 -3.61 3.89 -17.88
N GLN A 59 -2.28 3.97 -17.99
CA GLN A 59 -1.47 2.96 -18.67
C GLN A 59 -0.77 2.01 -17.70
N SER A 60 -0.46 2.45 -16.49
CA SER A 60 0.27 1.64 -15.52
C SER A 60 -0.64 0.80 -14.63
N ALA A 61 -1.79 1.33 -14.18
CA ALA A 61 -2.64 0.65 -13.20
C ALA A 61 -3.41 -0.56 -13.76
N ILE A 62 -3.35 -0.80 -15.08
CA ILE A 62 -3.95 -1.97 -15.74
C ILE A 62 -3.10 -3.25 -15.63
N THR A 63 -1.88 -3.16 -15.08
CA THR A 63 -1.01 -4.32 -14.86
C THR A 63 -0.47 -4.35 -13.44
N ILE A 64 -0.35 -5.54 -12.84
CA ILE A 64 0.29 -5.73 -11.52
C ILE A 64 1.73 -5.19 -11.52
N ASN A 65 2.45 -5.32 -12.64
CA ASN A 65 3.79 -4.77 -12.76
C ASN A 65 3.81 -3.24 -12.67
N GLY A 66 2.80 -2.55 -13.21
CA GLY A 66 2.67 -1.11 -13.07
C GLY A 66 2.37 -0.70 -11.62
N TRP A 67 1.53 -1.44 -10.89
CA TRP A 67 1.34 -1.23 -9.45
C TRP A 67 2.63 -1.42 -8.65
N LEU A 68 3.46 -2.41 -9.00
CA LEU A 68 4.73 -2.64 -8.33
C LEU A 68 5.75 -1.54 -8.66
N ARG A 69 5.91 -1.20 -9.93
CA ARG A 69 6.96 -0.28 -10.41
C ARG A 69 6.61 1.19 -10.19
N ASP A 70 5.45 1.63 -10.70
CA ASP A 70 5.12 3.05 -10.82
C ASP A 70 4.38 3.59 -9.59
N PHE A 71 3.85 2.71 -8.75
CA PHE A 71 3.24 3.06 -7.46
C PHE A 71 4.13 2.64 -6.29
N LEU A 72 4.24 1.35 -5.98
CA LEU A 72 4.93 0.90 -4.75
C LEU A 72 6.41 1.24 -4.75
N TRP A 73 7.15 0.91 -5.82
CA TRP A 73 8.58 1.18 -5.89
C TRP A 73 8.87 2.67 -6.02
N ALA A 74 8.23 3.36 -6.99
CA ALA A 74 8.49 4.77 -7.24
C ALA A 74 8.12 5.68 -6.05
N GLN A 75 6.97 5.43 -5.38
CA GLN A 75 6.51 6.26 -4.26
C GLN A 75 7.05 5.83 -2.89
N ALA A 76 7.75 4.70 -2.80
CA ALA A 76 8.51 4.34 -1.59
C ALA A 76 9.83 5.13 -1.46
N ALA A 77 10.28 5.79 -2.53
CA ALA A 77 11.55 6.52 -2.57
C ALA A 77 11.68 7.56 -1.43
N GLN A 78 10.57 8.22 -1.06
CA GLN A 78 10.53 9.23 0.00
C GLN A 78 10.77 8.59 1.37
N VAL A 79 10.10 7.47 1.67
CA VAL A 79 10.21 6.84 2.99
C VAL A 79 11.58 6.19 3.19
N ILE A 80 12.15 5.55 2.17
CA ILE A 80 13.46 4.88 2.28
C ILE A 80 14.63 5.84 2.33
N ASN A 81 14.53 7.03 1.72
CA ASN A 81 15.58 8.06 1.76
C ASN A 81 15.36 9.11 2.86
N SER A 82 14.47 8.84 3.83
CA SER A 82 14.10 9.82 4.87
C SER A 82 15.13 9.98 6.00
N TYR A 83 16.17 9.14 6.03
CA TYR A 83 17.16 9.11 7.12
C TYR A 83 17.93 10.44 7.18
N GLY A 84 18.12 10.97 8.40
CA GLY A 84 18.77 12.28 8.60
C GLY A 84 17.88 13.49 8.28
N SER A 85 16.60 13.29 7.95
CA SER A 85 15.61 14.36 7.77
C SER A 85 14.59 14.44 8.91
N SER A 86 13.75 15.47 8.91
CA SER A 86 12.59 15.60 9.81
C SER A 86 11.56 14.47 9.65
N SER A 87 11.60 13.74 8.53
CA SER A 87 10.71 12.61 8.24
C SER A 87 11.33 11.24 8.56
N SER A 88 12.53 11.20 9.17
CA SER A 88 13.26 9.96 9.48
C SER A 88 12.48 8.97 10.35
N ALA A 89 11.60 9.48 11.23
CA ALA A 89 10.73 8.63 12.04
C ALA A 89 9.82 7.74 11.19
N TYR A 90 9.35 8.22 10.03
CA TYR A 90 8.53 7.39 9.12
C TYR A 90 9.33 6.24 8.52
N GLY A 91 10.61 6.46 8.19
CA GLY A 91 11.53 5.40 7.73
C GLY A 91 11.75 4.32 8.79
N LEU A 92 11.90 4.70 10.07
CA LEU A 92 12.05 3.75 11.17
C LEU A 92 10.76 2.94 11.39
N MET A 93 9.61 3.60 11.39
CA MET A 93 8.31 2.93 11.53
C MET A 93 8.02 1.99 10.34
N PHE A 94 8.45 2.35 9.13
CA PHE A 94 8.33 1.51 7.95
C PHE A 94 9.05 0.17 8.14
N LEU A 95 10.31 0.19 8.60
CA LEU A 95 11.05 -1.03 8.90
C LEU A 95 10.48 -1.80 10.09
N GLY A 96 10.08 -1.11 11.15
CA GLY A 96 9.44 -1.72 12.32
C GLY A 96 8.15 -2.47 11.98
N ALA A 97 7.32 -1.89 11.11
CA ALA A 97 6.10 -2.53 10.64
C ALA A 97 6.39 -3.81 9.82
N HIS A 98 7.40 -3.79 8.94
CA HIS A 98 7.82 -4.99 8.19
C HIS A 98 8.30 -6.10 9.12
N PHE A 99 9.05 -5.75 10.18
CA PHE A 99 9.50 -6.71 11.18
C PHE A 99 8.32 -7.36 11.91
N VAL A 100 7.36 -6.57 12.40
CA VAL A 100 6.18 -7.09 13.10
C VAL A 100 5.31 -7.95 12.19
N TRP A 101 5.15 -7.54 10.92
CA TRP A 101 4.44 -8.35 9.93
C TRP A 101 5.09 -9.73 9.76
N ALA A 102 6.41 -9.78 9.56
CA ALA A 102 7.13 -11.04 9.41
C ALA A 102 7.08 -11.89 10.70
N PHE A 103 7.18 -11.24 11.86
CA PHE A 103 7.07 -11.90 13.17
C PHE A 103 5.70 -12.57 13.37
N SER A 104 4.61 -11.95 12.89
CA SER A 104 3.26 -12.52 13.00
C SER A 104 3.12 -13.87 12.28
N LEU A 105 3.85 -14.07 11.17
CA LEU A 105 3.82 -15.30 10.38
C LEU A 105 4.31 -16.51 11.18
N MET A 106 5.18 -16.31 12.17
CA MET A 106 5.62 -17.37 13.08
C MET A 106 4.42 -18.03 13.76
N PHE A 107 3.48 -17.24 14.26
CA PHE A 107 2.29 -17.75 14.96
C PHE A 107 1.20 -18.25 14.02
N LEU A 108 1.19 -17.80 12.77
CA LEU A 108 0.18 -18.19 11.79
C LEU A 108 0.48 -19.56 11.17
N PHE A 109 1.76 -19.94 11.08
CA PHE A 109 2.20 -21.15 10.38
C PHE A 109 2.64 -22.29 11.31
N SER A 110 2.76 -22.06 12.62
CA SER A 110 3.12 -23.08 13.64
C SER A 110 1.94 -23.43 14.53
#